data_AF-E0AHC8-F1
#
_entry.id   AF-E0AHC8-F1
#
_cell.length_a   1.000
_cell.length_b   1.000
_cell.length_c   1.000
_cell.angle_alpha   90.00
_cell.angle_beta   90.00
_cell.angle_gamma   90.00
#
_symmetry.space_group_name_H-M   'P 1'
#
loop_
_entity.id
_entity.type
_entity.pdbx_description
1 polymer ?
#
loop_
_entity_poly.entity_id
_entity_poly.type
_entity_poly.pdbx_seq_one_letter_code
_entity_poly.pdbx_strand_id
1 'polypeptide(L)'
;MHSNGISRGHNGDSRRSSMVDATGRFCSQPMSGSPEILVGLCYDDKHEVVSVCIEKASSLGSDTAHPPDSFIRIIGLDEFSTELSRHKTDTVKHSTQPVYSHHCTMRFSKDKVETSTVRVEVWTVTGILRRKVQIGSISIGFASSTPDANEHWQQMMQGAGITVSKWHAIQSE
;
A
#
# COMPACT_ATOMS: atom_id res chain seq x y z
N MET A 1 54.45 -9.31 -18.02
CA MET A 1 53.30 -9.32 -18.94
C MET A 1 52.11 -8.76 -18.18
N HIS A 2 51.78 -7.50 -18.43
CA HIS A 2 50.63 -6.83 -17.83
C HIS A 2 49.39 -7.21 -18.63
N SER A 3 48.29 -7.55 -17.95
CA SER A 3 46.97 -7.62 -18.57
C SER A 3 45.97 -6.92 -17.67
N ASN A 4 45.55 -5.74 -18.14
CA ASN A 4 44.39 -5.00 -17.68
C ASN A 4 43.11 -5.75 -18.06
N GLY A 5 42.13 -5.73 -17.17
CA GLY A 5 40.73 -6.03 -17.45
C GLY A 5 39.84 -5.17 -16.56
N ILE A 6 39.37 -4.07 -17.12
CA ILE A 6 38.54 -3.03 -16.49
C ILE A 6 37.08 -3.52 -16.33
N SER A 7 36.52 -3.21 -15.15
CA SER A 7 35.12 -2.96 -14.75
C SER A 7 33.95 -3.66 -15.42
N ARG A 8 33.01 -4.11 -14.58
CA ARG A 8 31.57 -3.89 -14.80
C ARG A 8 30.87 -3.57 -13.48
N GLY A 9 30.29 -2.37 -13.43
CA GLY A 9 29.79 -1.73 -12.23
C GLY A 9 28.56 -2.41 -11.63
N HIS A 10 28.50 -2.38 -10.31
CA HIS A 10 27.24 -2.49 -9.58
C HIS A 10 26.51 -1.16 -9.71
N ASN A 11 25.58 -1.09 -10.66
CA ASN A 11 24.50 -0.10 -10.58
C ASN A 11 23.28 -0.68 -11.29
N GLY A 12 22.24 -0.90 -10.52
CA GLY A 12 20.96 -1.41 -11.00
C GLY A 12 19.92 -1.14 -9.95
N ASP A 13 19.49 0.13 -9.87
CA ASP A 13 18.17 0.48 -9.35
C ASP A 13 17.19 -0.59 -9.81
N SER A 14 16.54 -1.28 -8.87
CA SER A 14 15.50 -2.25 -9.17
C SER A 14 14.27 -1.49 -9.67
N ARG A 15 14.35 -1.00 -10.91
CA ARG A 15 13.26 -0.33 -11.60
C ARG A 15 12.13 -1.34 -11.74
N ARG A 16 11.02 -1.07 -11.05
CA ARG A 16 9.79 -1.87 -11.15
C ARG A 16 9.41 -2.00 -12.63
N SER A 17 9.27 -3.24 -13.11
CA SER A 17 8.74 -3.50 -14.45
C SER A 17 7.33 -2.91 -14.55
N SER A 18 7.02 -2.24 -15.67
CA SER A 18 5.72 -1.61 -15.89
C SER A 18 4.98 -2.35 -17.01
N MET A 19 3.72 -2.71 -16.79
CA MET A 19 2.85 -3.32 -17.82
C MET A 19 1.56 -2.53 -17.95
N VAL A 20 0.89 -2.64 -19.10
CA VAL A 20 -0.47 -2.12 -19.27
C VAL A 20 -1.47 -3.17 -18.79
N ASP A 21 -2.38 -2.81 -17.89
CA ASP A 21 -3.45 -3.71 -17.48
C ASP A 21 -4.56 -3.82 -18.56
N ALA A 22 -5.54 -4.70 -18.32
CA ALA A 22 -6.65 -4.92 -19.26
C ALA A 22 -7.53 -3.67 -19.48
N THR A 23 -7.38 -2.64 -18.65
CA THR A 23 -8.04 -1.33 -18.80
C THR A 23 -7.14 -0.26 -19.42
N GLY A 24 -5.95 -0.64 -19.89
CA GLY A 24 -5.00 0.26 -20.57
C GLY A 24 -4.22 1.17 -19.63
N ARG A 25 -4.19 0.89 -18.32
CA ARG A 25 -3.45 1.69 -17.34
C ARG A 25 -2.02 1.16 -17.20
N PHE A 26 -1.04 2.07 -17.14
CA PHE A 26 0.32 1.70 -16.78
C PHE A 26 0.37 1.32 -15.29
N CYS A 27 0.69 0.05 -15.02
CA CYS A 27 0.81 -0.49 -13.67
C CYS A 27 2.22 -1.03 -13.45
N SER A 28 2.85 -0.61 -12.35
CA SER A 28 4.03 -1.30 -11.85
C SER A 28 3.67 -2.74 -11.45
N GLN A 29 4.54 -3.69 -11.76
CA GLN A 29 4.39 -5.06 -11.30
C GLN A 29 4.84 -5.19 -9.84
N PRO A 30 4.21 -6.09 -9.06
CA PRO A 30 4.75 -6.45 -7.78
C PRO A 30 6.15 -7.05 -7.93
N MET A 31 7.06 -6.71 -7.02
CA MET A 31 8.35 -7.36 -6.87
C MET A 31 8.14 -8.82 -6.48
N SER A 32 8.79 -9.76 -7.17
CA SER A 32 8.54 -11.18 -6.93
C SER A 32 8.94 -11.58 -5.51
N GLY A 33 8.03 -12.20 -4.77
CA GLY A 33 8.34 -12.92 -3.53
C GLY A 33 8.07 -12.16 -2.22
N SER A 34 7.76 -10.87 -2.24
CA SER A 34 7.36 -10.12 -1.04
C SER A 34 5.88 -9.73 -1.07
N PRO A 35 5.17 -9.74 0.08
CA PRO A 35 3.78 -9.29 0.15
C PRO A 35 3.66 -7.80 -0.17
N GLU A 36 2.78 -7.45 -1.11
CA GLU A 36 2.52 -6.06 -1.52
C GLU A 36 1.03 -5.78 -1.63
N ILE A 37 0.65 -4.50 -1.50
CA ILE A 37 -0.73 -4.03 -1.64
C ILE A 37 -0.81 -2.85 -2.60
N LEU A 38 -1.82 -2.86 -3.48
CA LEU A 38 -2.11 -1.75 -4.39
C LEU A 38 -3.08 -0.78 -3.73
N VAL A 39 -2.60 0.43 -3.46
CA VAL A 39 -3.36 1.49 -2.82
C VAL A 39 -3.55 2.63 -3.81
N GLY A 40 -4.80 3.06 -3.99
CA GLY A 40 -5.16 4.29 -4.68
C GLY A 40 -5.45 5.40 -3.68
N LEU A 41 -4.95 6.60 -3.93
CA LEU A 41 -5.15 7.79 -3.11
C LEU A 41 -5.60 8.97 -3.96
N CYS A 42 -6.56 9.73 -3.47
CA CYS A 42 -7.04 10.96 -4.10
C CYS A 42 -7.40 11.97 -3.01
N TYR A 43 -6.89 13.20 -3.11
CA TYR A 43 -7.28 14.29 -2.23
C TYR A 43 -8.22 15.26 -2.94
N ASP A 44 -9.38 15.50 -2.33
CA ASP A 44 -10.34 16.54 -2.71
C ASP A 44 -10.23 17.70 -1.71
N ASP A 45 -9.45 18.72 -2.08
CA ASP A 45 -9.22 19.93 -1.27
C ASP A 45 -10.51 20.71 -1.00
N LYS A 46 -11.50 20.65 -1.89
CA LYS A 46 -12.76 21.39 -1.73
C LYS A 46 -13.60 20.80 -0.60
N HIS A 47 -13.58 19.48 -0.44
CA HIS A 47 -14.37 18.77 0.57
C HIS A 47 -13.53 18.27 1.75
N GLU A 48 -12.22 18.54 1.77
CA GLU A 48 -11.27 18.13 2.81
C GLU A 48 -11.28 16.61 3.05
N VAL A 49 -11.32 15.85 1.95
CA VAL A 49 -11.44 14.38 1.97
C VAL A 49 -10.27 13.74 1.23
N VAL A 50 -9.64 12.77 1.86
CA VAL A 50 -8.78 11.78 1.20
C VAL A 50 -9.61 10.52 0.94
N SER A 51 -9.73 10.17 -0.34
CA SER A 51 -10.30 8.91 -0.80
C SER A 51 -9.20 7.86 -0.87
N VAL A 52 -9.44 6.70 -0.27
CA VAL A 52 -8.52 5.55 -0.24
C VAL A 52 -9.19 4.37 -0.94
N CYS A 53 -8.53 3.86 -1.97
CA CYS A 53 -8.90 2.67 -2.71
C CYS A 53 -7.95 1.52 -2.34
N ILE A 54 -8.49 0.42 -1.84
CA ILE A 54 -7.76 -0.83 -1.66
C ILE A 54 -8.18 -1.77 -2.78
N GLU A 55 -7.34 -1.89 -3.81
CA GLU A 55 -7.70 -2.62 -5.02
C GLU A 55 -7.46 -4.12 -4.85
N LYS A 56 -6.20 -4.51 -4.63
CA LYS A 56 -5.75 -5.90 -4.53
C LYS A 56 -4.42 -6.00 -3.78
N ALA A 57 -4.07 -7.20 -3.36
CA ALA A 57 -2.74 -7.52 -2.83
C ALA A 57 -2.09 -8.64 -3.64
N SER A 58 -0.79 -8.83 -3.47
CA SER A 58 0.00 -9.88 -4.12
C SER A 58 0.91 -10.57 -3.11
N SER A 59 1.21 -11.84 -3.36
CA SER A 59 2.16 -12.65 -2.60
C SER A 59 1.84 -12.75 -1.09
N LEU A 60 0.57 -12.61 -0.69
CA LEU A 60 0.19 -12.73 0.72
C LEU A 60 0.32 -14.19 1.19
N GLY A 61 1.17 -14.43 2.19
CA GLY A 61 1.38 -15.77 2.75
C GLY A 61 1.97 -16.77 1.75
N SER A 62 2.78 -16.31 0.80
CA SER A 62 3.44 -17.17 -0.19
C SER A 62 4.42 -18.19 0.42
N ASP A 63 4.83 -17.95 1.66
CA ASP A 63 5.67 -18.80 2.50
C ASP A 63 4.87 -19.78 3.38
N THR A 64 3.54 -19.72 3.32
CA THR A 64 2.64 -20.56 4.14
C THR A 64 2.07 -21.74 3.34
N ALA A 65 1.77 -22.84 4.02
CA ALA A 65 1.21 -24.05 3.39
C ALA A 65 -0.20 -23.84 2.80
N HIS A 66 -0.95 -22.85 3.30
CA HIS A 66 -2.31 -22.57 2.90
C HIS A 66 -2.53 -21.06 2.69
N PRO A 67 -3.11 -20.65 1.56
CA PRO A 67 -3.43 -19.24 1.32
C PRO A 67 -4.28 -18.62 2.44
N PRO A 68 -4.01 -17.37 2.86
CA PRO A 68 -4.66 -16.76 4.00
C PRO A 68 -6.11 -16.33 3.71
N ASP A 69 -6.91 -16.26 4.78
CA ASP A 69 -8.16 -15.51 4.80
C ASP A 69 -7.86 -14.06 5.23
N SER A 70 -7.77 -13.14 4.28
CA SER A 70 -7.24 -11.80 4.52
C SER A 70 -8.31 -10.70 4.49
N PHE A 71 -8.11 -9.65 5.28
CA PHE A 71 -8.87 -8.40 5.22
C PHE A 71 -7.96 -7.23 5.54
N ILE A 72 -8.34 -6.03 5.12
CA ILE A 72 -7.55 -4.81 5.30
C ILE A 72 -8.24 -3.90 6.31
N ARG A 73 -7.47 -3.30 7.21
CA ARG A 73 -7.90 -2.15 8.03
C ARG A 73 -7.23 -0.90 7.50
N ILE A 74 -8.00 0.17 7.35
CA ILE A 74 -7.53 1.48 6.91
C ILE A 74 -7.80 2.44 8.06
N ILE A 75 -6.76 3.11 8.55
CA ILE A 75 -6.83 3.94 9.74
C ILE A 75 -6.29 5.33 9.40
N GLY A 76 -7.06 6.36 9.76
CA GLY A 76 -6.65 7.75 9.63
C GLY A 76 -6.08 8.23 10.94
N LEU A 77 -4.89 8.79 10.89
CA LEU A 77 -4.14 9.24 12.04
C LEU A 77 -3.83 10.74 11.91
N ASP A 78 -3.89 11.46 13.03
CA ASP A 78 -3.36 12.82 13.14
C ASP A 78 -1.84 12.82 13.35
N GLU A 79 -1.26 14.01 13.56
CA GLU A 79 0.17 14.21 13.81
C GLU A 79 0.67 13.53 15.10
N PHE A 80 -0.22 13.22 16.03
CA PHE A 80 0.07 12.57 17.30
C PHE A 80 -0.20 11.07 17.26
N SER A 81 -0.46 10.50 16.07
CA SER A 81 -0.88 9.11 15.88
C SER A 81 -2.21 8.75 16.57
N THR A 82 -3.07 9.73 16.83
CA THR A 82 -4.43 9.52 17.31
C THR A 82 -5.31 9.08 16.16
N GLU A 83 -6.12 8.05 16.37
CA GLU A 83 -7.08 7.58 15.38
C GLU A 83 -8.23 8.57 15.19
N LEU A 84 -8.34 9.10 13.98
CA LEU A 84 -9.43 9.96 13.51
C LEU A 84 -10.55 9.15 12.85
N SER A 85 -10.21 8.06 12.17
CA SER A 85 -11.17 7.21 11.46
C SER A 85 -10.62 5.80 11.25
N ARG A 86 -11.52 4.84 11.07
CA ARG A 86 -11.17 3.44 10.79
C ARG A 86 -12.20 2.79 9.88
N HIS A 87 -11.70 2.15 8.83
CA HIS A 87 -12.46 1.33 7.90
C HIS A 87 -11.90 -0.08 7.85
N LYS A 88 -12.73 -1.01 7.40
CA LYS A 88 -12.36 -2.42 7.26
C LYS A 88 -13.00 -2.98 6.00
N THR A 89 -12.23 -3.71 5.21
CA THR A 89 -12.75 -4.45 4.06
C THR A 89 -13.48 -5.71 4.49
N ASP A 90 -14.21 -6.29 3.55
CA ASP A 90 -14.61 -7.69 3.64
C ASP A 90 -13.39 -8.62 3.67
N THR A 91 -13.59 -9.83 4.19
CA THR A 91 -12.57 -10.86 4.22
C THR A 91 -12.60 -11.68 2.95
N VAL A 92 -11.48 -11.67 2.22
CA VAL A 92 -11.25 -12.53 1.05
C VAL A 92 -10.59 -13.81 1.54
N LYS A 93 -11.19 -14.96 1.22
CA LYS A 93 -10.75 -16.26 1.72
C LYS A 93 -9.75 -16.94 0.78
N HIS A 94 -8.84 -17.70 1.36
CA HIS A 94 -7.95 -18.63 0.64
C HIS A 94 -7.26 -18.05 -0.61
N SER A 95 -6.68 -16.85 -0.50
CA SER A 95 -6.01 -16.23 -1.65
C SER A 95 -4.69 -15.56 -1.27
N THR A 96 -3.65 -15.84 -2.06
CA THR A 96 -2.37 -15.12 -2.02
C THR A 96 -2.39 -13.84 -2.86
N GLN A 97 -3.41 -13.68 -3.71
CA GLN A 97 -3.64 -12.51 -4.58
C GLN A 97 -5.10 -12.02 -4.44
N PRO A 98 -5.52 -11.58 -3.24
CA PRO A 98 -6.89 -11.16 -3.01
C PRO A 98 -7.20 -9.85 -3.75
N VAL A 99 -8.43 -9.75 -4.25
CA VAL A 99 -9.00 -8.50 -4.79
C VAL A 99 -10.03 -8.02 -3.79
N TYR A 100 -9.84 -6.80 -3.27
CA TYR A 100 -10.73 -6.22 -2.27
C TYR A 100 -11.73 -5.23 -2.88
N SER A 101 -11.32 -4.52 -3.94
CA SER A 101 -12.14 -3.50 -4.62
C SER A 101 -12.88 -2.57 -3.64
N HIS A 102 -12.21 -2.19 -2.56
CA HIS A 102 -12.80 -1.42 -1.48
C HIS A 102 -12.45 0.05 -1.61
N HIS A 103 -13.40 0.91 -1.30
CA HIS A 103 -13.23 2.36 -1.33
C HIS A 103 -13.79 2.98 -0.06
N CYS A 104 -13.02 3.85 0.58
CA CYS A 104 -13.44 4.60 1.74
C CYS A 104 -12.90 6.03 1.69
N THR A 105 -13.58 6.94 2.39
CA THR A 105 -13.21 8.36 2.47
C THR A 105 -12.90 8.75 3.90
N MET A 106 -11.84 9.52 4.08
CA MET A 106 -11.34 9.96 5.38
C MET A 106 -11.24 11.48 5.36
N ARG A 107 -11.72 12.15 6.41
CA ARG A 107 -11.65 13.60 6.52
C ARG A 107 -10.37 14.01 7.22
N PHE A 108 -9.62 14.89 6.57
CA PHE A 108 -8.47 15.58 7.16
C PHE A 108 -8.66 17.07 6.88
N SER A 109 -8.73 17.88 7.93
CA SER A 109 -8.82 19.33 7.78
C SER A 109 -7.68 19.85 6.91
N LYS A 110 -7.93 20.89 6.10
CA LYS A 110 -6.94 21.42 5.16
C LYS A 110 -5.61 21.82 5.80
N ASP A 111 -5.64 22.33 7.02
CA ASP A 111 -4.44 22.69 7.80
C ASP A 111 -3.69 21.49 8.39
N LYS A 112 -4.33 20.31 8.42
CA LYS A 112 -3.82 19.08 9.04
C LYS A 112 -3.50 17.97 8.07
N VAL A 113 -3.95 18.04 6.81
CA VAL A 113 -3.75 16.97 5.82
C VAL A 113 -2.26 16.67 5.60
N GLU A 114 -1.39 17.68 5.62
CA GLU A 114 0.07 17.49 5.47
C GLU A 114 0.71 16.78 6.67
N THR A 115 0.12 16.90 7.86
CA THR A 115 0.58 16.25 9.08
C THR A 115 -0.21 14.98 9.43
N SER A 116 -1.12 14.57 8.54
CA SER A 116 -1.95 13.37 8.71
C SER A 116 -1.30 12.14 8.09
N THR A 117 -1.70 10.95 8.54
CA THR A 117 -1.21 9.68 8.02
C THR A 117 -2.36 8.71 7.79
N VAL A 118 -2.33 8.00 6.66
CA VAL A 118 -3.16 6.82 6.40
C VAL A 118 -2.32 5.58 6.67
N ARG A 119 -2.75 4.77 7.65
CA ARG A 119 -2.17 3.45 7.92
C ARG A 119 -3.04 2.35 7.33
N VAL A 120 -2.43 1.49 6.52
CA VAL A 120 -3.07 0.34 5.90
C VAL A 120 -2.48 -0.92 6.53
N GLU A 121 -3.30 -1.66 7.27
CA GLU A 121 -2.90 -2.90 7.94
C GLU A 121 -3.51 -4.10 7.22
N VAL A 122 -2.66 -5.10 6.91
CA VAL A 122 -3.09 -6.37 6.34
C VAL A 122 -3.26 -7.37 7.47
N TRP A 123 -4.45 -7.96 7.57
CA TRP A 123 -4.79 -8.93 8.61
C TRP A 123 -5.20 -10.26 7.99
N THR A 124 -4.89 -11.35 8.70
CA THR A 124 -5.37 -12.70 8.39
C THR A 124 -6.25 -13.24 9.51
N VAL A 125 -7.21 -14.08 9.15
CA VAL A 125 -8.02 -14.87 10.08
C VAL A 125 -7.54 -16.31 10.06
N THR A 126 -6.89 -16.74 11.14
CA THR A 126 -6.22 -18.04 11.22
C THR A 126 -6.79 -18.97 12.28
N GLY A 127 -6.66 -20.28 12.02
CA GLY A 127 -7.01 -21.36 12.93
C GLY A 127 -8.51 -21.57 13.15
N ILE A 128 -8.81 -22.65 13.87
CA ILE A 128 -10.19 -23.06 14.22
C ILE A 128 -10.91 -21.96 15.02
N LEU A 129 -10.17 -21.25 15.87
CA LEU A 129 -10.70 -20.16 16.71
C LEU A 129 -10.85 -18.82 15.96
N ARG A 130 -10.57 -18.77 14.65
CA ARG A 130 -10.71 -17.56 13.81
C ARG A 130 -9.99 -16.34 14.40
N ARG A 131 -8.77 -16.55 14.91
CA ARG A 131 -7.94 -15.48 15.49
C ARG A 131 -7.51 -14.52 14.39
N LYS A 132 -7.54 -13.22 14.69
CA LYS A 132 -7.07 -12.17 13.79
C LYS A 132 -5.60 -11.86 14.10
N VAL A 133 -4.73 -12.02 13.12
CA VAL A 133 -3.29 -11.75 13.25
C VAL A 133 -2.91 -10.73 12.18
N GLN A 134 -2.15 -9.71 12.56
CA GLN A 134 -1.61 -8.75 11.60
C GLN A 134 -0.47 -9.42 10.82
N ILE A 135 -0.55 -9.37 9.49
CA ILE A 135 0.52 -9.80 8.58
C ILE A 135 1.58 -8.70 8.51
N GLY A 136 1.14 -7.45 8.42
CA GLY A 136 2.00 -6.27 8.40
C GLY A 136 1.22 -5.02 8.04
N SER A 137 1.92 -3.90 7.86
CA SER A 137 1.30 -2.63 7.55
C SER A 137 2.16 -1.73 6.66
N ILE A 138 1.56 -0.65 6.15
CA ILE A 138 2.24 0.48 5.53
C ILE A 138 1.59 1.77 6.06
N SER A 139 2.41 2.77 6.39
CA SER A 139 1.94 4.12 6.72
C SER A 139 2.29 5.06 5.57
N ILE A 140 1.33 5.87 5.12
CA ILE A 140 1.44 6.79 3.97
C ILE A 140 0.96 8.17 4.43
N GLY A 141 1.81 9.20 4.31
CA GLY A 141 1.56 10.55 4.83
C GLY A 141 2.71 11.09 5.67
N PHE A 142 2.40 11.87 6.70
CA PHE A 142 3.38 12.51 7.57
C PHE A 142 4.36 11.52 8.22
N ALA A 143 3.84 10.40 8.73
CA ALA A 143 4.63 9.31 9.30
C ALA A 143 4.82 8.16 8.29
N SER A 144 5.14 8.50 7.03
CA SER A 144 5.37 7.51 5.99
C SER A 144 6.46 6.52 6.37
N SER A 145 6.20 5.23 6.21
CA SER A 145 7.13 4.18 6.64
C SER A 145 8.15 3.79 5.56
N THR A 146 8.01 4.31 4.34
CA THR A 146 9.00 4.19 3.24
C THR A 146 9.07 5.48 2.42
N PRO A 147 10.18 5.72 1.67
CA PRO A 147 10.26 6.85 0.73
C PRO A 147 9.18 6.81 -0.35
N ASP A 148 8.89 5.63 -0.92
CA ASP A 148 7.84 5.42 -1.93
C ASP A 148 6.44 5.79 -1.39
N ALA A 149 6.17 5.50 -0.11
CA ALA A 149 4.93 5.89 0.56
C ALA A 149 4.82 7.42 0.71
N ASN A 150 5.90 8.08 1.12
CA ASN A 150 5.92 9.54 1.20
C ASN A 150 5.71 10.18 -0.18
N GLU A 151 6.42 9.67 -1.20
CA GLU A 151 6.24 10.14 -2.58
C GLU A 151 4.80 9.94 -3.07
N HIS A 152 4.16 8.82 -2.72
CA HIS A 152 2.76 8.57 -3.05
C HIS A 152 1.83 9.63 -2.46
N TRP A 153 2.02 9.98 -1.19
CA TRP A 153 1.23 11.04 -0.54
C TRP A 153 1.44 12.40 -1.21
N GLN A 154 2.69 12.76 -1.52
CA GLN A 154 3.01 14.02 -2.20
C GLN A 154 2.38 14.10 -3.59
N GLN A 155 2.44 13.00 -4.37
CA GLN A 155 1.79 12.94 -5.68
C GLN A 155 0.26 13.04 -5.56
N MET A 156 -0.36 12.42 -4.55
CA MET A 156 -1.79 12.58 -4.28
C MET A 156 -2.13 14.05 -3.99
N MET A 157 -1.38 14.72 -3.11
CA MET A 157 -1.59 16.13 -2.76
C MET A 157 -1.49 17.06 -3.98
N GLN A 158 -0.58 16.76 -4.91
CA GLN A 158 -0.40 17.50 -6.16
C GLN A 158 -1.39 17.11 -7.27
N GLY A 159 -2.06 15.96 -7.13
CA GLY A 159 -2.91 15.38 -8.16
C GLY A 159 -4.24 16.10 -8.39
N ALA A 160 -4.59 17.09 -7.56
CA ALA A 160 -5.77 17.94 -7.72
C ALA A 160 -7.08 17.17 -7.99
N GLY A 161 -7.37 16.14 -7.19
CA GLY A 161 -8.56 15.29 -7.35
C GLY A 161 -8.40 14.10 -8.30
N ILE A 162 -7.21 13.88 -8.87
CA ILE A 162 -6.89 12.67 -9.64
C ILE A 162 -6.37 11.57 -8.70
N THR A 163 -6.92 10.37 -8.85
CA THR A 163 -6.42 9.19 -8.12
C THR A 163 -5.03 8.77 -8.61
N VAL A 164 -4.09 8.66 -7.68
CA VAL A 164 -2.78 8.05 -7.88
C VAL A 164 -2.82 6.65 -7.27
N SER A 165 -2.45 5.61 -8.02
CA SER A 165 -2.36 4.24 -7.51
C SER A 165 -0.92 3.75 -7.52
N LYS A 166 -0.46 3.19 -6.40
CA LYS A 166 0.89 2.62 -6.26
C LYS A 166 0.89 1.33 -5.44
N TRP A 167 1.76 0.40 -5.83
CA TRP A 167 2.09 -0.78 -5.02
C TRP A 167 3.01 -0.39 -3.86
N HIS A 168 2.72 -0.93 -2.69
CA HIS A 168 3.54 -0.78 -1.49
C HIS A 168 3.87 -2.14 -0.91
N ALA A 169 5.14 -2.32 -0.54
CA ALA A 169 5.56 -3.48 0.23
C ALA A 169 4.96 -3.42 1.64
N ILE A 170 4.42 -4.55 2.07
CA ILE A 170 3.90 -4.72 3.42
C ILE A 170 5.08 -4.94 4.36
N GLN A 171 5.25 -4.06 5.33
CA GLN A 171 6.27 -4.21 6.36
C GLN A 171 5.73 -5.11 7.47
N SER A 172 6.43 -6.22 7.73
CA SER A 172 6.22 -7.01 8.94
C SER A 172 6.63 -6.17 10.16
N GLU A 173 5.86 -6.24 11.24
CA GLU A 173 6.32 -5.74 12.55
C GLU A 173 7.47 -6.58 13.11
#